data_AF-U4T9M2-F1
#
_entry.id   AF-U4T9M2-F1
#
_cell.length_a   1.000
_cell.length_b   1.000
_cell.length_c   1.000
_cell.angle_alpha   90.00
_cell.angle_beta   90.00
_cell.angle_gamma   90.00
#
_symmetry.space_group_name_H-M   'P 1'
#
loop_
_entity.id
_entity.type
_entity.pdbx_description
1 polymer ?
#
loop_
_entity_poly.entity_id
_entity_poly.type
_entity_poly.pdbx_seq_one_letter_code
_entity_poly.pdbx_strand_id
1 'polypeptide(L)'
;MIFATGVLSTGLLLSGCSNNDVDTADTENAAAVENSDENASTQTAAVDTNNSTADAQTIANAKDETTTANNAINPAATPDKQPSLVTNPTQAGTPEDTVKQALDSLYYGDVKKAAGYYKVDMANFEQELAKTQSAFQQTVDGVTITDTTYNDDKTRATIIGELMLKGQTEPAPLTYELQKIAGQWKILG
;
A
#
# COMPACT_ATOMS: atom_id res chain seq x y z
N MET A 1 -12.73 6.82 -57.60
CA MET A 1 -11.55 5.93 -57.75
C MET A 1 -10.33 6.73 -57.32
N ILE A 2 -9.90 6.57 -56.07
CA ILE A 2 -8.65 7.14 -55.54
C ILE A 2 -7.96 5.99 -54.79
N PHE A 3 -6.71 5.79 -55.15
CA PHE A 3 -5.84 4.69 -54.77
C PHE A 3 -5.03 5.00 -53.51
N ALA A 4 -4.45 3.94 -52.96
CA ALA A 4 -3.16 3.86 -52.24
C ALA A 4 -3.25 3.56 -50.75
N THR A 5 -3.32 2.25 -50.47
CA THR A 5 -2.79 1.57 -49.28
C THR A 5 -1.28 1.78 -49.17
N GLY A 6 -0.81 2.42 -48.10
CA GLY A 6 0.59 2.48 -47.72
C GLY A 6 0.84 1.61 -46.48
N VAL A 7 1.62 0.54 -46.64
CA VAL A 7 2.09 -0.33 -45.56
C VAL A 7 3.45 0.21 -45.09
N LEU A 8 3.56 0.63 -43.83
CA LEU A 8 4.84 0.97 -43.20
C LEU A 8 5.28 -0.18 -42.31
N SER A 9 6.06 -1.10 -42.88
CA SER A 9 6.80 -2.11 -42.13
C SER A 9 8.21 -1.61 -41.89
N THR A 10 8.51 -1.22 -40.65
CA THR A 10 9.88 -1.05 -40.16
C THR A 10 10.05 -1.95 -38.95
N GLY A 11 10.58 -3.15 -39.20
CA GLY A 11 11.03 -4.05 -38.14
C GLY A 11 12.38 -3.58 -37.62
N LEU A 12 12.42 -3.04 -36.39
CA LEU A 12 13.63 -2.99 -35.60
C LEU A 12 13.82 -4.37 -34.94
N LEU A 13 14.85 -5.10 -35.37
CA LEU A 13 15.33 -6.28 -34.64
C LEU A 13 16.33 -5.80 -33.59
N LEU A 14 15.91 -5.75 -32.32
CA LEU A 14 16.79 -5.69 -31.16
C LEU A 14 17.32 -7.10 -30.88
N SER A 15 18.54 -7.38 -31.32
CA SER A 15 19.30 -8.56 -30.86
C SER A 15 19.94 -8.23 -29.51
N GLY A 16 19.19 -8.46 -28.43
CA GLY A 16 19.71 -8.41 -27.07
C GLY A 16 20.53 -9.66 -26.77
N CYS A 17 21.80 -9.45 -26.42
CA CYS A 17 22.68 -10.46 -25.83
C CYS A 17 22.15 -10.90 -24.45
N SER A 18 21.91 -12.20 -24.29
CA SER A 18 21.75 -12.90 -23.01
C SER A 18 22.11 -14.38 -23.31
N ASN A 19 22.94 -15.12 -22.58
CA ASN A 19 23.11 -15.23 -21.14
C ASN A 19 24.57 -15.45 -20.77
N ASN A 20 24.94 -15.03 -19.56
CA ASN A 20 26.03 -15.62 -18.82
C ASN A 20 25.52 -16.89 -18.13
N ASP A 21 26.24 -17.99 -18.31
CA ASP A 21 26.13 -19.28 -17.65
C ASP A 21 26.40 -19.13 -16.14
N VAL A 22 25.51 -19.63 -15.28
CA VAL A 22 25.90 -20.10 -13.93
C VAL A 22 25.09 -21.36 -13.61
N ASP A 23 25.88 -22.40 -13.38
CA ASP A 23 25.59 -23.80 -13.11
C ASP A 23 24.99 -24.03 -11.70
N THR A 24 23.98 -24.91 -11.67
CA THR A 24 23.54 -25.92 -10.68
C THR A 24 24.04 -25.89 -9.23
N ALA A 25 23.12 -26.07 -8.26
CA ALA A 25 23.17 -27.16 -7.27
C ALA A 25 21.85 -27.31 -6.46
N ASP A 26 21.31 -28.54 -6.55
CA ASP A 26 20.33 -29.26 -5.71
C ASP A 26 20.48 -29.03 -4.19
N THR A 27 19.41 -28.89 -3.38
CA THR A 27 18.37 -29.84 -2.89
C THR A 27 18.73 -30.51 -1.55
N GLU A 28 17.74 -30.48 -0.64
CA GLU A 28 17.52 -31.25 0.61
C GLU A 28 18.36 -30.91 1.87
N ASN A 29 17.70 -30.52 2.97
CA ASN A 29 17.13 -31.47 3.93
C ASN A 29 16.55 -30.76 5.18
N ALA A 30 15.50 -31.36 5.72
CA ALA A 30 14.66 -30.92 6.84
C ALA A 30 15.30 -31.05 8.23
N ALA A 31 14.77 -30.29 9.20
CA ALA A 31 14.33 -30.83 10.50
C ALA A 31 13.48 -29.81 11.27
N ALA A 32 12.37 -30.30 11.80
CA ALA A 32 11.43 -29.62 12.66
C ALA A 32 11.56 -30.12 14.12
N VAL A 33 10.91 -29.37 15.02
CA VAL A 33 10.34 -29.74 16.34
C VAL A 33 11.15 -29.46 17.62
N GLU A 34 10.58 -28.49 18.36
CA GLU A 34 10.33 -28.34 19.82
C GLU A 34 11.12 -29.14 20.87
N ASN A 35 11.50 -28.42 21.95
CA ASN A 35 11.00 -28.71 23.30
C ASN A 35 11.20 -27.51 24.24
N SER A 36 10.15 -27.15 24.97
CA SER A 36 10.16 -26.20 26.08
C SER A 36 10.27 -26.97 27.39
N ASP A 37 11.26 -26.61 28.22
CA ASP A 37 11.44 -27.18 29.56
C ASP A 37 10.67 -26.37 30.63
N GLU A 38 9.77 -27.11 31.30
CA GLU A 38 9.36 -27.15 32.72
C GLU A 38 9.86 -26.03 33.69
N ASN A 39 8.95 -25.31 34.36
CA ASN A 39 8.31 -25.61 35.66
C ASN A 39 9.13 -25.16 36.90
N ALA A 40 8.62 -24.18 37.65
CA ALA A 40 8.82 -24.08 39.10
C ALA A 40 7.81 -23.17 39.80
N SER A 41 6.76 -23.80 40.32
CA SER A 41 6.07 -23.60 41.60
C SER A 41 5.91 -22.20 42.24
N THR A 42 4.64 -21.89 42.46
CA THR A 42 3.97 -21.11 43.52
C THR A 42 4.69 -20.88 44.86
N GLN A 43 4.59 -19.65 45.38
CA GLN A 43 4.28 -19.41 46.80
C GLN A 43 3.47 -18.12 46.99
N THR A 44 2.29 -18.28 47.59
CA THR A 44 1.36 -17.26 48.09
C THR A 44 1.80 -16.67 49.42
N ALA A 45 1.60 -15.36 49.62
CA ALA A 45 1.17 -14.78 50.89
C ALA A 45 0.48 -13.43 50.65
N ALA A 46 -0.54 -13.16 51.45
CA ALA A 46 -1.64 -12.24 51.21
C ALA A 46 -1.58 -11.01 52.14
N VAL A 47 -2.29 -9.93 51.74
CA VAL A 47 -2.93 -8.87 52.59
C VAL A 47 -1.91 -7.94 53.32
N ASP A 48 -1.99 -6.60 53.28
CA ASP A 48 -3.12 -5.74 53.64
C ASP A 48 -2.98 -4.30 53.09
N THR A 49 -4.13 -3.66 53.05
CA THR A 49 -4.53 -2.30 52.75
C THR A 49 -3.79 -1.26 53.61
N ASN A 50 -3.40 -0.11 53.03
CA ASN A 50 -3.76 1.20 53.59
C ASN A 50 -3.45 2.38 52.65
N ASN A 51 -4.45 3.26 52.60
CA ASN A 51 -4.57 4.51 51.87
C ASN A 51 -3.87 5.67 52.59
N SER A 52 -3.14 6.54 51.87
CA SER A 52 -3.23 8.02 51.96
C SER A 52 -2.10 8.76 51.22
N THR A 53 -2.54 9.57 50.27
CA THR A 53 -2.13 10.94 49.89
C THR A 53 -0.93 11.60 50.60
N ALA A 54 0.04 12.12 49.82
CA ALA A 54 0.38 13.56 49.69
C ALA A 54 1.82 13.79 49.18
N ASP A 55 1.89 14.47 48.03
CA ASP A 55 2.83 15.50 47.56
C ASP A 55 4.18 15.73 48.27
N ALA A 56 5.30 15.65 47.52
CA ALA A 56 6.27 16.74 47.36
C ALA A 56 7.45 16.36 46.42
N GLN A 57 7.76 17.29 45.52
CA GLN A 57 8.81 17.32 44.49
C GLN A 57 10.21 16.81 44.89
N THR A 58 10.91 16.18 43.93
CA THR A 58 12.31 16.56 43.60
C THR A 58 12.68 16.19 42.15
N ILE A 59 13.35 17.12 41.47
CA ILE A 59 13.77 17.08 40.07
C ILE A 59 15.07 16.27 39.91
N ALA A 60 15.17 15.43 38.89
CA ALA A 60 16.45 15.01 38.32
C ALA A 60 16.34 14.75 36.81
N ASN A 61 17.21 15.45 36.06
CA ASN A 61 17.45 15.37 34.62
C ASN A 61 17.29 13.99 33.98
N ALA A 62 16.54 13.91 32.89
CA ALA A 62 16.72 12.88 31.88
C ALA A 62 16.36 13.40 30.49
N LYS A 63 17.42 13.51 29.67
CA LYS A 63 17.46 13.30 28.21
C LYS A 63 16.48 14.11 27.35
N ASP A 64 17.04 15.05 26.59
CA ASP A 64 16.50 15.48 25.29
C ASP A 64 16.27 14.24 24.41
N GLU A 65 15.07 13.65 24.52
CA GLU A 65 14.47 12.96 23.39
C GLU A 65 13.94 14.06 22.47
N THR A 66 14.57 14.16 21.31
CA THR A 66 13.99 14.82 20.15
C THR A 66 12.62 14.20 19.91
N THR A 67 11.56 14.84 20.40
CA THR A 67 10.20 14.53 19.98
C THR A 67 10.15 14.80 18.49
N THR A 68 10.27 13.73 17.69
CA THR A 68 9.73 13.74 16.33
C THR A 68 8.29 14.16 16.48
N ALA A 69 8.02 15.42 16.15
CA ALA A 69 6.67 15.91 15.99
C ALA A 69 6.07 15.04 14.88
N ASN A 70 5.36 13.98 15.27
CA ASN A 70 4.31 13.42 14.45
C ASN A 70 3.31 14.57 14.30
N ASN A 71 3.54 15.38 13.27
CA ASN A 71 2.65 16.44 12.88
C ASN A 71 1.38 15.72 12.42
N ALA A 72 0.51 15.44 13.38
CA ALA A 72 -0.77 14.81 13.16
C ALA A 72 -1.50 15.70 12.16
N ILE A 73 -1.52 15.23 10.92
CA ILE A 73 -2.35 15.82 9.88
C ILE A 73 -3.76 15.67 10.43
N ASN A 74 -4.40 16.83 10.61
CA ASN A 74 -5.70 17.04 11.21
C ASN A 74 -6.70 15.93 10.81
N PRO A 75 -7.54 15.39 11.72
CA PRO A 75 -8.48 14.35 11.38
C PRO A 75 -9.40 14.81 10.26
N ALA A 76 -9.57 13.92 9.28
CA ALA A 76 -10.39 13.99 8.08
C ALA A 76 -11.50 15.06 8.06
N ALA A 77 -11.48 15.89 7.02
CA ALA A 77 -12.71 16.50 6.55
C ALA A 77 -13.71 15.37 6.21
N THR A 78 -14.99 15.59 6.47
CA THR A 78 -16.05 14.64 6.13
C THR A 78 -15.90 14.13 4.68
N PRO A 79 -15.96 12.80 4.43
CA PRO A 79 -15.64 12.18 3.13
C PRO A 79 -16.39 12.77 1.93
N ASP A 80 -17.57 13.34 2.14
CA ASP A 80 -18.49 13.74 1.07
C ASP A 80 -18.11 15.02 0.32
N LYS A 81 -17.01 15.69 0.70
CA LYS A 81 -16.65 17.01 0.14
C LYS A 81 -15.25 17.11 -0.46
N GLN A 82 -14.43 16.07 -0.32
CA GLN A 82 -13.07 16.09 -0.84
C GLN A 82 -13.06 15.62 -2.30
N PRO A 83 -12.47 16.38 -3.23
CA PRO A 83 -12.40 15.97 -4.63
C PRO A 83 -11.57 14.69 -4.76
N SER A 84 -11.90 13.84 -5.70
CA SER A 84 -11.10 12.63 -5.93
C SER A 84 -9.77 12.96 -6.60
N LEU A 85 -8.78 12.13 -6.33
CA LEU A 85 -7.56 12.06 -7.13
C LEU A 85 -7.82 11.42 -8.50
N VAL A 86 -8.75 10.47 -8.58
CA VAL A 86 -9.15 9.84 -9.85
C VAL A 86 -10.14 10.76 -10.57
N THR A 87 -9.76 11.24 -11.75
CA THR A 87 -10.46 12.33 -12.45
C THR A 87 -11.67 11.85 -13.27
N ASN A 88 -11.68 10.59 -13.69
CA ASN A 88 -12.75 9.98 -14.46
C ASN A 88 -13.87 9.47 -13.53
N PRO A 89 -15.12 9.42 -14.01
CA PRO A 89 -16.18 8.73 -13.28
C PRO A 89 -15.88 7.24 -13.16
N THR A 90 -16.14 6.67 -11.98
CA THR A 90 -16.09 5.22 -11.71
C THR A 90 -17.47 4.72 -11.32
N GLN A 91 -17.68 3.39 -11.37
CA GLN A 91 -18.91 2.76 -10.92
C GLN A 91 -18.67 2.01 -9.61
N ALA A 92 -19.58 2.17 -8.65
CA ALA A 92 -19.45 1.51 -7.34
C ALA A 92 -19.28 -0.02 -7.49
N GLY A 93 -18.28 -0.57 -6.81
CA GLY A 93 -18.01 -2.01 -6.79
C GLY A 93 -17.23 -2.55 -8.00
N THR A 94 -16.74 -1.67 -8.87
CA THR A 94 -15.80 -2.04 -9.96
C THR A 94 -14.34 -1.96 -9.46
N PRO A 95 -13.37 -2.59 -10.16
CA PRO A 95 -11.95 -2.46 -9.83
C PRO A 95 -11.47 -1.00 -9.91
N GLU A 96 -12.00 -0.19 -10.82
CA GLU A 96 -11.67 1.23 -10.96
C GLU A 96 -12.09 2.04 -9.73
N ASP A 97 -13.29 1.77 -9.20
CA ASP A 97 -13.77 2.36 -7.95
C ASP A 97 -12.91 1.91 -6.75
N THR A 98 -12.40 0.68 -6.77
CA THR A 98 -11.49 0.18 -5.74
C THR A 98 -10.16 0.93 -5.75
N VAL A 99 -9.55 1.13 -6.93
CA VAL A 99 -8.34 1.95 -7.08
C VAL A 99 -8.60 3.38 -6.61
N LYS A 100 -9.71 3.98 -7.06
CA LYS A 100 -10.11 5.32 -6.63
C LYS A 100 -10.20 5.42 -5.10
N GLN A 101 -10.90 4.49 -4.46
CA GLN A 101 -11.06 4.53 -3.01
C GLN A 101 -9.73 4.31 -2.26
N ALA A 102 -8.85 3.45 -2.76
CA ALA A 102 -7.52 3.23 -2.19
C ALA A 102 -6.69 4.52 -2.26
N LEU A 103 -6.62 5.15 -3.44
CA LEU A 103 -5.85 6.36 -3.67
C LEU A 103 -6.40 7.57 -2.93
N ASP A 104 -7.71 7.77 -2.95
CA ASP A 104 -8.37 8.85 -2.20
C ASP A 104 -8.10 8.69 -0.70
N SER A 105 -8.26 7.47 -0.17
CA SER A 105 -8.01 7.20 1.26
C SER A 105 -6.56 7.47 1.63
N LEU A 106 -5.60 7.04 0.81
CA LEU A 106 -4.18 7.33 1.02
C LEU A 106 -3.90 8.83 0.95
N TYR A 107 -4.37 9.51 -0.09
CA TYR A 107 -4.16 10.94 -0.32
C TYR A 107 -4.66 11.79 0.86
N TYR A 108 -5.80 11.43 1.43
CA TYR A 108 -6.42 12.15 2.54
C TYR A 108 -6.02 11.63 3.93
N GLY A 109 -5.07 10.69 4.01
CA GLY A 109 -4.44 10.28 5.27
C GLY A 109 -5.16 9.16 6.02
N ASP A 110 -6.20 8.56 5.45
CA ASP A 110 -6.83 7.35 6.00
C ASP A 110 -6.05 6.10 5.53
N VAL A 111 -4.84 5.95 6.05
CA VAL A 111 -3.90 4.88 5.67
C VAL A 111 -4.48 3.50 5.98
N LYS A 112 -5.20 3.36 7.10
CA LYS A 112 -5.84 2.10 7.48
C LYS A 112 -6.89 1.67 6.47
N LYS A 113 -7.74 2.60 6.03
CA LYS A 113 -8.72 2.34 4.98
C LYS A 113 -8.04 2.06 3.64
N ALA A 114 -7.01 2.84 3.28
CA ALA A 114 -6.23 2.62 2.06
C ALA A 114 -5.63 1.20 2.04
N ALA A 115 -4.96 0.80 3.12
CA ALA A 115 -4.35 -0.52 3.27
C ALA A 115 -5.38 -1.65 3.11
N GLY A 116 -6.61 -1.42 3.56
CA GLY A 116 -7.72 -2.36 3.42
C GLY A 116 -8.10 -2.70 1.97
N TYR A 117 -7.70 -1.88 0.98
CA TYR A 117 -7.93 -2.17 -0.45
C TYR A 117 -6.83 -3.02 -1.10
N TYR A 118 -5.72 -3.26 -0.41
CA TYR A 118 -4.63 -4.06 -0.96
C TYR A 118 -4.65 -5.49 -0.43
N LYS A 119 -4.14 -6.42 -1.24
CA LYS A 119 -3.75 -7.76 -0.84
C LYS A 119 -2.23 -7.86 -0.98
N VAL A 120 -1.53 -7.52 0.09
CA VAL A 120 -0.06 -7.62 0.20
C VAL A 120 0.25 -8.65 1.28
N ASP A 121 1.19 -9.55 1.00
CA ASP A 121 1.74 -10.48 1.99
C ASP A 121 3.01 -9.88 2.61
N MET A 122 2.81 -8.86 3.44
CA MET A 122 3.89 -8.14 4.10
C MET A 122 3.49 -7.76 5.53
N ALA A 123 4.33 -8.13 6.49
CA ALA A 123 4.19 -7.65 7.86
C ALA A 123 4.37 -6.12 7.89
N ASN A 124 3.55 -5.42 8.68
CA ASN A 124 3.60 -3.96 8.81
C ASN A 124 3.30 -3.17 7.53
N PHE A 125 2.60 -3.75 6.54
CA PHE A 125 2.23 -3.04 5.31
C PHE A 125 1.57 -1.67 5.56
N GLU A 126 0.64 -1.58 6.51
CA GLU A 126 0.00 -0.30 6.88
C GLU A 126 1.03 0.75 7.33
N GLN A 127 2.07 0.33 8.06
CA GLN A 127 3.14 1.23 8.52
C GLN A 127 4.02 1.70 7.35
N GLU A 128 4.38 0.80 6.43
CA GLU A 128 5.15 1.18 5.24
C GLU A 128 4.33 2.10 4.33
N LEU A 129 3.04 1.82 4.16
CA LEU A 129 2.12 2.69 3.42
C LEU A 129 1.98 4.07 4.07
N ALA A 130 1.96 4.15 5.40
CA ALA A 130 1.92 5.42 6.12
C ALA A 130 3.13 6.31 5.82
N LYS A 131 4.32 5.72 5.63
CA LYS A 131 5.54 6.47 5.31
C LYS A 131 5.48 7.13 3.93
N THR A 132 4.70 6.59 3.00
CA THR A 132 4.58 7.15 1.64
C THR A 132 3.50 8.22 1.54
N GLN A 133 2.56 8.27 2.49
CA GLN A 133 1.38 9.13 2.45
C GLN A 133 1.72 10.61 2.22
N SER A 134 2.65 11.17 2.99
CA SER A 134 2.99 12.60 2.91
C SER A 134 3.63 12.94 1.58
N ALA A 135 4.55 12.10 1.10
CA ALA A 135 5.18 12.26 -0.21
C ALA A 135 4.14 12.16 -1.33
N PHE A 136 3.21 11.20 -1.24
CA PHE A 136 2.13 11.01 -2.20
C PHE A 136 1.25 12.27 -2.31
N GLN A 137 0.81 12.82 -1.16
CA GLN A 137 0.02 14.05 -1.13
C GLN A 137 0.79 15.27 -1.69
N GLN A 138 2.09 15.37 -1.44
CA GLN A 138 2.92 16.48 -1.91
C GLN A 138 3.26 16.41 -3.40
N THR A 139 3.24 15.23 -4.00
CA THR A 139 3.75 15.00 -5.36
C THR A 139 2.67 14.71 -6.38
N VAL A 140 1.55 14.09 -6.00
CA VAL A 140 0.51 13.69 -6.93
C VAL A 140 -0.56 14.77 -7.08
N ASP A 141 -0.89 15.08 -8.33
CA ASP A 141 -1.93 16.03 -8.70
C ASP A 141 -3.23 15.33 -9.11
N GLY A 142 -3.12 14.21 -9.83
CA GLY A 142 -4.29 13.44 -10.27
C GLY A 142 -3.92 12.09 -10.87
N VAL A 143 -4.93 11.24 -10.99
CA VAL A 143 -4.85 9.94 -11.66
C VAL A 143 -5.97 9.85 -12.68
N THR A 144 -5.66 9.34 -13.86
CA THR A 144 -6.63 9.09 -14.92
C THR A 144 -6.59 7.62 -15.28
N ILE A 145 -7.72 6.93 -15.19
CA ILE A 145 -7.82 5.54 -15.67
C ILE A 145 -8.10 5.55 -17.17
N THR A 146 -7.30 4.85 -17.96
CA THR A 146 -7.40 4.86 -19.43
C THR A 146 -8.00 3.57 -19.99
N ASP A 147 -7.71 2.43 -19.36
CA ASP A 147 -8.27 1.14 -19.76
C ASP A 147 -8.47 0.22 -18.56
N THR A 148 -9.41 -0.72 -18.69
CA THR A 148 -9.58 -1.82 -17.73
C THR A 148 -9.92 -3.10 -18.47
N THR A 149 -9.03 -4.07 -18.36
CA THR A 149 -9.17 -5.39 -18.97
C THR A 149 -9.49 -6.42 -17.89
N TYR A 150 -10.54 -7.21 -18.09
CA TYR A 150 -10.93 -8.30 -17.20
C TYR A 150 -10.45 -9.63 -17.77
N ASN A 151 -10.19 -10.60 -16.89
CA ASN A 151 -10.11 -11.99 -17.31
C ASN A 151 -11.51 -12.57 -17.57
N ASP A 152 -11.58 -13.75 -18.18
CA ASP A 152 -12.83 -14.38 -18.65
C ASP A 152 -13.90 -14.53 -17.57
N ASP A 153 -13.51 -14.91 -16.35
CA ASP A 153 -14.44 -15.11 -15.22
C ASP A 153 -14.70 -13.84 -14.39
N LYS A 154 -14.11 -12.72 -14.78
CA LYS A 154 -14.20 -11.41 -14.09
C LYS A 154 -13.81 -11.45 -12.61
N THR A 155 -12.87 -12.32 -12.26
CA THR A 155 -12.26 -12.36 -10.92
C THR A 155 -10.92 -11.65 -10.85
N ARG A 156 -10.34 -11.27 -12.00
CA ARG A 156 -9.11 -10.47 -12.12
C ARG A 156 -9.33 -9.31 -13.08
N ALA A 157 -8.65 -8.21 -12.81
CA ALA A 157 -8.63 -7.05 -13.70
C ALA A 157 -7.24 -6.43 -13.73
N THR A 158 -6.86 -5.92 -14.90
CA THR A 158 -5.69 -5.06 -15.08
C THR A 158 -6.20 -3.68 -15.44
N ILE A 159 -5.84 -2.68 -14.65
CA ILE A 159 -6.14 -1.27 -14.88
C ILE A 159 -4.88 -0.62 -15.44
N ILE A 160 -5.03 0.06 -16.56
CA ILE A 160 -4.04 0.97 -17.10
C ILE A 160 -4.51 2.39 -16.84
N GLY A 161 -3.58 3.26 -16.45
CA GLY A 161 -3.85 4.65 -16.20
C GLY A 161 -2.60 5.50 -16.30
N GLU A 162 -2.79 6.74 -15.87
CA GLU A 162 -1.83 7.83 -15.98
C GLU A 162 -1.82 8.59 -14.66
N LEU A 163 -0.63 8.88 -14.15
CA LEU A 163 -0.38 9.63 -12.92
C LEU A 163 0.16 11.00 -13.29
N MET A 164 -0.59 12.06 -12.96
CA MET A 164 -0.13 13.43 -13.08
C MET A 164 0.59 13.84 -11.78
N LEU A 165 1.84 14.23 -11.90
CA LEU A 165 2.61 14.79 -10.79
C LEU A 165 2.52 16.32 -10.80
N LYS A 166 2.53 16.93 -9.62
CA LYS A 166 2.49 18.38 -9.47
C LYS A 166 3.67 19.03 -10.17
N GLY A 167 3.38 20.04 -10.99
CA GLY A 167 4.40 20.78 -11.75
C GLY A 167 4.94 20.04 -12.98
N GLN A 168 4.46 18.83 -13.28
CA GLN A 168 4.75 18.13 -14.52
C GLN A 168 3.66 18.41 -15.57
N THR A 169 4.05 18.37 -16.84
CA THR A 169 3.12 18.52 -17.97
C THR A 169 2.76 17.18 -18.61
N GLU A 170 3.61 16.17 -18.46
CA GLU A 170 3.42 14.84 -19.03
C GLU A 170 3.11 13.83 -17.91
N PRO A 171 2.02 13.06 -18.01
CA PRO A 171 1.70 12.06 -17.01
C PRO A 171 2.64 10.85 -17.10
N ALA A 172 2.87 10.19 -15.97
CA ALA A 172 3.58 8.91 -15.91
C ALA A 172 2.60 7.73 -16.09
N PRO A 173 3.00 6.66 -16.80
CA PRO A 173 2.15 5.48 -16.93
C PRO A 173 1.99 4.77 -15.57
N LEU A 174 0.82 4.20 -15.36
CA LEU A 174 0.47 3.50 -14.14
C LEU A 174 -0.33 2.23 -14.47
N THR A 175 -0.04 1.15 -13.75
CA THR A 175 -0.70 -0.14 -13.91
C THR A 175 -1.07 -0.71 -12.55
N TYR A 176 -2.31 -1.17 -12.39
CA TYR A 176 -2.73 -1.95 -11.22
C TYR A 176 -3.26 -3.31 -11.65
N GLU A 177 -2.88 -4.34 -10.91
CA GLU A 177 -3.51 -5.65 -10.98
C GLU A 177 -4.46 -5.82 -9.80
N LEU A 178 -5.65 -6.33 -10.05
CA LEU A 178 -6.66 -6.55 -9.02
C LEU A 178 -7.20 -7.97 -9.08
N GLN A 179 -7.56 -8.49 -7.90
CA GLN A 179 -8.26 -9.76 -7.75
C GLN A 179 -9.48 -9.60 -6.86
N LYS A 180 -10.57 -10.29 -7.21
CA LYS A 180 -11.77 -10.38 -6.41
C LYS A 180 -11.58 -11.44 -5.31
N ILE A 181 -11.55 -11.01 -4.06
CA ILE A 181 -11.39 -11.84 -2.86
C ILE A 181 -12.62 -11.66 -1.98
N ALA A 182 -13.32 -12.76 -1.68
CA ALA A 182 -14.57 -12.73 -0.91
C ALA A 182 -15.60 -11.71 -1.45
N GLY A 183 -15.69 -11.56 -2.77
CA GLY A 183 -16.62 -10.65 -3.43
C GLY A 183 -16.15 -9.20 -3.55
N GLN A 184 -15.01 -8.83 -2.95
CA GLN A 184 -14.43 -7.48 -3.00
C GLN A 184 -13.18 -7.46 -3.88
N TRP A 185 -13.00 -6.43 -4.69
CA TRP A 185 -11.75 -6.22 -5.41
C TRP A 185 -10.65 -5.80 -4.43
N LYS A 186 -9.45 -6.33 -4.64
CA LYS A 186 -8.21 -5.97 -3.93
C LYS A 186 -7.11 -5.70 -4.94
N ILE A 187 -6.34 -4.64 -4.71
CA ILE A 187 -5.14 -4.33 -5.46
C ILE A 187 -4.05 -5.31 -5.04
N LEU A 188 -3.43 -5.98 -6.00
CA LEU A 188 -2.30 -6.86 -5.78
C LEU A 188 -1.03 -6.01 -5.69
N GLY A 189 -0.22 -6.25 -4.66
CA GLY A 189 1.01 -5.51 -4.38
C GLY A 189 1.98 -6.32 -3.55
#